data_AF-A0A9N9VAW9-F1
#
_entry.id   AF-A0A9N9VAW9-F1
#
_cell.length_a   1.000
_cell.length_b   1.000
_cell.length_c   1.000
_cell.angle_alpha   90.00
_cell.angle_beta   90.00
_cell.angle_gamma   90.00
#
_symmetry.space_group_name_H-M   'P 1'
#
loop_
_entity.id
_entity.type
_entity.pdbx_description
1 polymer ?
#
loop_
_entity_poly.entity_id
_entity_poly.type
_entity_poly.pdbx_seq_one_letter_code
_entity_poly.pdbx_strand_id
1 'polypeptide(L)'
;MDSTKPCLHFDIHKPTLGRHYDIQDSERNIKAYTAEISVFSVGKPDLTLIQGSSRNSGSMVAAAHFKKIGRTIRIGLGNTDDAPGQVRWEEMKAESAMKICHVWALTLTDGSRRTFAWKKTSNYRADGARGGIFSTSYKLVDMTGGGGNVVATWDQISG
;
A
#
# COMPACT_ATOMS: atom_id res chain seq x y z
N MET A 1 -29.35 5.42 -11.34
CA MET A 1 -28.90 5.55 -9.94
C MET A 1 -27.54 4.90 -9.87
N ASP A 2 -26.50 5.71 -9.99
CA ASP A 2 -25.12 5.25 -10.06
C ASP A 2 -24.65 4.98 -8.62
N SER A 3 -24.63 3.71 -8.22
CA SER A 3 -24.04 3.32 -6.96
C SER A 3 -22.53 3.31 -7.18
N THR A 4 -21.92 4.50 -7.10
CA THR A 4 -20.46 4.62 -7.07
C THR A 4 -19.97 3.88 -5.84
N LYS A 5 -19.42 2.69 -6.09
CA LYS A 5 -18.77 1.85 -5.08
C LYS A 5 -17.76 2.74 -4.33
N PRO A 6 -17.77 2.79 -2.99
CA PRO A 6 -16.86 3.65 -2.25
C PRO A 6 -15.42 3.23 -2.59
N CYS A 7 -14.65 4.18 -3.10
CA CYS A 7 -13.23 4.03 -3.40
C CYS A 7 -12.48 4.75 -2.29
N LEU A 8 -11.75 4.00 -1.46
CA LEU A 8 -10.98 4.60 -0.37
C LEU A 8 -9.92 5.56 -0.94
N HIS A 9 -9.73 6.70 -0.29
CA HIS A 9 -8.69 7.66 -0.63
C HIS A 9 -7.75 7.87 0.55
N PHE A 10 -6.45 7.83 0.26
CA PHE A 10 -5.41 8.00 1.26
C PHE A 10 -4.35 9.00 0.80
N ASP A 11 -3.94 9.86 1.72
CA ASP A 11 -2.83 10.79 1.51
C ASP A 11 -1.56 10.24 2.15
N ILE A 12 -0.49 10.16 1.34
CA ILE A 12 0.83 9.68 1.78
C ILE A 12 1.75 10.88 1.94
N HIS A 13 2.13 11.17 3.17
CA HIS A 13 3.03 12.25 3.53
C HIS A 13 4.43 11.71 3.82
N LYS A 14 5.46 12.33 3.23
CA LYS A 14 6.86 12.05 3.53
C LYS A 14 7.47 13.22 4.31
N PRO A 15 7.84 13.05 5.59
CA PRO A 15 8.57 14.08 6.32
C PRO A 15 9.95 14.32 5.70
N THR A 16 10.43 15.58 5.71
CA THR A 16 11.67 16.01 5.04
C THR A 16 12.92 15.25 5.47
N LEU A 17 13.00 14.83 6.75
CA LEU A 17 14.13 14.07 7.31
C LEU A 17 13.71 12.68 7.83
N GLY A 18 12.44 12.31 7.61
CA GLY A 18 11.86 11.08 8.14
C GLY A 18 12.16 9.86 7.28
N ARG A 19 12.44 8.74 7.95
CA ARG A 19 12.52 7.41 7.33
C ARG A 19 11.18 6.66 7.41
N HIS A 20 10.10 7.41 7.41
CA HIS A 20 8.76 6.88 7.45
C HIS A 20 7.85 7.68 6.51
N TYR A 21 6.67 7.14 6.27
CA TYR A 21 5.58 7.79 5.59
C TYR A 21 4.37 7.76 6.50
N ASP A 22 3.66 8.87 6.56
CA ASP A 22 2.39 8.97 7.26
C ASP A 22 1.26 8.78 6.25
N ILE A 23 0.38 7.83 6.54
CA ILE A 23 -0.73 7.46 5.67
C ILE A 23 -2.01 7.89 6.37
N GLN A 24 -2.66 8.88 5.77
CA GLN A 24 -3.87 9.49 6.27
C GLN A 24 -5.07 9.00 5.47
N ASP A 25 -6.15 8.64 6.16
CA ASP A 25 -7.46 8.44 5.54
C ASP A 25 -8.02 9.82 5.20
N SER A 26 -8.17 10.12 3.91
CA SER A 26 -8.54 11.44 3.43
C SER A 26 -9.99 11.80 3.75
N GLU A 27 -10.89 10.82 3.78
CA GLU A 27 -12.31 11.06 4.10
C GLU A 27 -12.47 11.36 5.60
N ARG A 28 -11.76 10.62 6.45
CA ARG A 28 -11.87 10.72 7.91
C ARG A 28 -10.94 11.76 8.51
N ASN A 29 -9.96 12.24 7.74
CA ASN A 29 -8.93 13.17 8.17
C ASN A 29 -8.16 12.67 9.42
N ILE A 30 -7.89 11.36 9.47
CA ILE A 30 -7.14 10.72 10.55
C ILE A 30 -5.91 10.00 10.02
N LYS A 31 -4.81 10.04 10.78
CA LYS A 31 -3.64 9.20 10.50
C LYS A 31 -4.01 7.74 10.74
N ALA A 32 -4.15 6.99 9.65
CA ALA A 32 -4.55 5.59 9.69
C ALA A 32 -3.35 4.68 9.93
N TYR A 33 -2.22 4.97 9.27
CA TYR A 33 -1.02 4.14 9.36
C TYR A 33 0.27 4.97 9.34
N THR A 34 1.33 4.35 9.83
CA THR A 34 2.72 4.78 9.63
C THR A 34 3.46 3.68 8.90
N ALA A 35 4.11 3.98 7.77
CA ALA A 35 4.98 3.05 7.08
C ALA A 35 6.44 3.40 7.37
N GLU A 36 7.20 2.50 8.01
CA GLU A 36 8.59 2.73 8.39
C GLU A 36 9.55 1.97 7.48
N ILE A 37 10.61 2.65 7.05
CA ILE A 37 11.69 2.08 6.24
C ILE A 37 12.79 1.59 7.19
N SER A 38 13.11 0.30 7.10
CA SER A 38 14.25 -0.25 7.83
C SER A 38 15.56 0.06 7.09
N VAL A 39 16.60 0.42 7.83
CA VAL A 39 17.93 0.71 7.28
C VAL A 39 18.94 -0.15 8.02
N PHE A 40 19.75 -0.90 7.28
CA PHE A 40 20.82 -1.77 7.83
C PHE A 40 20.34 -2.86 8.79
N SER A 41 19.37 -3.67 8.37
CA SER A 41 18.86 -4.77 9.20
C SER A 41 18.98 -6.12 8.52
N VAL A 42 19.90 -6.96 9.00
CA VAL A 42 19.90 -8.40 8.67
C VAL A 42 18.69 -9.04 9.36
N GLY A 43 17.83 -9.70 8.58
CA GLY A 43 16.68 -10.45 9.09
C GLY A 43 15.43 -9.65 9.44
N LYS A 44 15.38 -8.33 9.20
CA LYS A 44 14.15 -7.53 9.38
C LYS A 44 13.49 -7.18 8.04
N PRO A 45 12.18 -6.95 8.01
CA PRO A 45 11.49 -6.37 6.85
C PRO A 45 12.14 -5.07 6.40
N ASP A 46 12.15 -4.84 5.09
CA ASP A 46 12.65 -3.60 4.50
C ASP A 46 11.67 -2.43 4.73
N LEU A 47 10.37 -2.75 4.81
CA LEU A 47 9.29 -1.82 5.13
C LEU A 47 8.33 -2.49 6.13
N THR A 48 7.86 -1.75 7.12
CA THR A 48 6.80 -2.18 8.05
C THR A 48 5.64 -1.20 8.01
N LEU A 49 4.41 -1.70 8.10
CA LEU A 49 3.20 -0.92 8.20
C LEU A 49 2.64 -1.07 9.61
N ILE A 50 2.50 0.05 10.30
CA ILE A 50 2.03 0.14 11.68
C ILE A 50 0.69 0.84 11.69
N GLN A 51 -0.29 0.27 12.39
CA GLN A 51 -1.57 0.93 12.59
C GLN A 51 -1.44 2.03 13.64
N GLY A 52 -1.90 3.24 13.31
CA GLY A 52 -1.81 4.41 14.19
C GLY A 52 -0.51 5.21 14.08
N SER A 53 -0.22 5.98 15.13
CA SER A 53 0.62 7.19 15.05
C SER A 53 2.12 6.96 15.05
N SER A 54 2.61 5.84 15.62
CA SER A 54 4.05 5.57 15.74
C SER A 54 4.36 4.09 16.01
N ARG A 55 5.59 3.66 15.72
CA ARG A 55 6.11 2.34 16.10
C ARG A 55 6.06 2.04 17.59
N ASN A 56 6.21 3.06 18.43
CA ASN A 56 6.30 2.86 19.88
C ASN A 56 4.93 2.58 20.53
N SER A 57 3.84 2.82 19.79
CA SER A 57 2.48 2.72 20.32
C SER A 57 1.50 1.98 19.41
N GLY A 58 1.90 1.66 18.17
CA GLY A 58 1.06 1.00 17.18
C GLY A 58 1.46 -0.45 16.95
N SER A 59 0.49 -1.29 16.59
CA SER A 59 0.74 -2.68 16.20
C SER A 59 1.18 -2.73 14.73
N MET A 60 2.22 -3.51 14.46
CA MET A 60 2.57 -3.84 13.08
C MET A 60 1.46 -4.71 12.47
N VAL A 61 0.97 -4.32 11.30
CA VAL A 61 -0.13 -4.99 10.60
C VAL A 61 0.28 -5.57 9.25
N ALA A 62 1.40 -5.09 8.70
CA ALA A 62 2.01 -5.68 7.52
C ALA A 62 3.52 -5.40 7.47
N ALA A 63 4.22 -6.18 6.66
CA ALA A 63 5.63 -6.01 6.37
C ALA A 63 5.91 -6.29 4.89
N ALA A 64 7.00 -5.74 4.37
CA ALA A 64 7.48 -6.05 3.04
C ALA A 64 8.99 -6.30 3.01
N HIS A 65 9.38 -7.26 2.18
CA HIS A 65 10.77 -7.47 1.77
C HIS A 65 10.92 -7.15 0.28
N PHE A 66 11.84 -6.26 -0.04
CA PHE A 66 12.25 -5.96 -1.40
C PHE A 66 13.39 -6.91 -1.76
N LYS A 67 13.13 -7.87 -2.66
CA LYS A 67 14.22 -8.71 -3.17
C LYS A 67 15.21 -7.80 -3.91
N LYS A 68 16.45 -7.72 -3.42
CA LYS A 68 17.53 -6.91 -4.02
C LYS A 68 17.78 -7.24 -5.49
N ILE A 69 17.47 -8.48 -5.89
CA ILE A 69 17.57 -8.98 -7.27
C ILE A 69 16.19 -9.54 -7.66
N GLY A 70 15.62 -8.99 -8.72
CA GLY A 70 14.29 -9.35 -9.23
C GLY A 70 13.26 -8.21 -9.11
N ARG A 71 12.12 -8.38 -9.77
CA ARG A 71 10.99 -7.42 -9.76
C ARG A 71 9.86 -7.90 -8.83
N THR A 72 10.22 -8.56 -7.74
CA THR A 72 9.28 -9.21 -6.82
C THR A 72 9.42 -8.63 -5.42
N ILE A 73 8.29 -8.27 -4.84
CA ILE A 73 8.16 -7.79 -3.46
C ILE A 73 7.44 -8.89 -2.69
N ARG A 74 7.98 -9.32 -1.54
CA ARG A 74 7.25 -10.21 -0.64
C ARG A 74 6.50 -9.35 0.36
N ILE A 75 5.20 -9.53 0.47
CA ILE A 75 4.33 -8.81 1.39
C ILE A 75 3.83 -9.80 2.43
N GLY A 76 4.01 -9.48 3.70
CA GLY A 76 3.50 -10.24 4.84
C GLY A 76 2.34 -9.48 5.46
N LEU A 77 1.18 -10.10 5.59
CA LEU A 77 0.04 -9.54 6.31
C LEU A 77 -0.07 -10.16 7.70
N GLY A 78 -0.35 -9.34 8.71
CA GLY A 78 -0.47 -9.74 10.12
C GLY A 78 0.62 -9.14 11.02
N ASN A 79 0.46 -9.34 12.33
CA ASN A 79 1.46 -8.88 13.28
C ASN A 79 2.72 -9.75 13.18
N THR A 80 3.80 -9.10 12.79
CA THR A 80 5.12 -9.68 12.60
C THR A 80 5.90 -9.77 13.92
N ASP A 81 5.47 -9.05 14.97
CA ASP A 81 6.13 -9.02 16.27
C ASP A 81 5.62 -10.12 17.23
N ASP A 82 4.33 -10.49 17.14
CA ASP A 82 3.71 -11.36 18.17
C ASP A 82 3.92 -12.87 17.91
N ALA A 83 4.17 -13.30 16.68
CA ALA A 83 4.42 -14.72 16.38
C ALA A 83 5.13 -14.94 15.03
N PRO A 84 6.43 -15.29 15.02
CA PRO A 84 7.11 -15.75 13.80
C PRO A 84 6.48 -17.07 13.32
N GLY A 85 5.51 -16.97 12.41
CA GLY A 85 4.73 -18.10 11.90
C GLY A 85 3.28 -17.77 11.55
N GLN A 86 2.73 -16.66 12.06
CA GLN A 86 1.35 -16.24 11.74
C GLN A 86 1.26 -15.26 10.55
N VAL A 87 2.41 -14.76 10.08
CA VAL A 87 2.47 -13.84 8.95
C VAL A 87 2.28 -14.61 7.65
N ARG A 88 1.22 -14.29 6.91
CA ARG A 88 0.99 -14.85 5.58
C ARG A 88 1.80 -14.06 4.57
N TRP A 89 2.86 -14.69 4.05
CA TRP A 89 3.71 -14.10 3.03
C TRP A 89 3.20 -14.41 1.64
N GLU A 90 2.96 -13.38 0.86
CA GLU A 90 2.55 -13.45 -0.53
C GLU A 90 3.54 -12.67 -1.42
N GLU A 91 3.58 -13.03 -2.70
CA GLU A 91 4.45 -12.37 -3.67
C GLU A 91 3.65 -11.40 -4.54
N MET A 92 4.11 -10.15 -4.56
CA MET A 92 3.72 -9.15 -5.54
C MET A 92 4.78 -9.11 -6.64
N LYS A 93 4.35 -9.18 -7.90
CA LYS A 93 5.24 -9.19 -9.07
C LYS A 93 5.00 -7.95 -9.91
N ALA A 94 6.06 -7.29 -10.37
CA ALA A 94 5.91 -6.25 -11.37
C ALA A 94 5.59 -6.90 -12.72
N GLU A 95 4.50 -6.48 -13.35
CA GLU A 95 4.10 -7.00 -14.68
C GLU A 95 4.70 -6.18 -15.83
N SER A 96 4.99 -4.90 -15.62
CA SER A 96 5.55 -4.06 -16.69
C SER A 96 7.04 -3.81 -16.53
N ALA A 97 7.76 -3.84 -17.65
CA ALA A 97 9.20 -3.53 -17.70
C ALA A 97 9.51 -2.13 -17.13
N MET A 98 8.54 -1.21 -17.21
CA MET A 98 8.62 0.18 -16.73
C MET A 98 8.21 0.37 -15.25
N LYS A 99 7.92 -0.69 -14.48
CA LYS A 99 7.58 -0.61 -13.03
C LYS A 99 6.29 0.16 -12.69
N ILE A 100 5.37 0.29 -13.66
CA ILE A 100 4.15 1.11 -13.53
C ILE A 100 2.97 0.28 -12.99
N CYS A 101 3.06 -1.05 -13.04
CA CYS A 101 2.01 -1.97 -12.61
C CYS A 101 2.62 -3.14 -11.83
N HIS A 102 2.14 -3.34 -10.60
CA HIS A 102 2.44 -4.51 -9.78
C HIS A 102 1.16 -5.29 -9.54
N VAL A 103 1.22 -6.60 -9.74
CA VAL A 103 0.07 -7.48 -9.52
C VAL A 103 0.35 -8.39 -8.34
N TRP A 104 -0.68 -8.55 -7.52
CA TRP A 104 -0.64 -9.29 -6.27
C TRP A 104 -1.96 -10.03 -6.09
N ALA A 105 -1.87 -11.36 -5.96
CA ALA A 105 -3.02 -12.17 -5.59
C ALA A 105 -2.97 -12.44 -4.09
N LEU A 106 -4.01 -12.01 -3.38
CA LEU A 106 -4.09 -12.07 -1.93
C LEU A 106 -5.33 -12.78 -1.42
N THR A 107 -5.17 -13.47 -0.29
CA THR A 107 -6.30 -14.06 0.44
C THR A 107 -6.80 -13.09 1.49
N LEU A 108 -8.02 -12.60 1.31
CA LEU A 108 -8.68 -11.68 2.24
C LEU A 108 -9.06 -12.37 3.55
N THR A 109 -9.45 -11.58 4.55
CA THR A 109 -9.88 -12.08 5.87
C THR A 109 -11.13 -12.95 5.80
N ASP A 110 -11.98 -12.74 4.80
CA ASP A 110 -13.16 -13.57 4.50
C ASP A 110 -12.80 -14.90 3.82
N GLY A 111 -11.52 -15.18 3.60
CA GLY A 111 -11.02 -16.37 2.92
C GLY A 111 -11.09 -16.31 1.39
N SER A 112 -11.66 -15.24 0.82
CA SER A 112 -11.71 -15.08 -0.63
C SER A 112 -10.34 -14.72 -1.20
N ARG A 113 -9.98 -15.35 -2.31
CA ARG A 113 -8.74 -15.02 -3.03
C ARG A 113 -9.04 -14.01 -4.14
N ARG A 114 -8.38 -12.87 -4.07
CA ARG A 114 -8.55 -11.77 -5.02
C ARG A 114 -7.24 -11.38 -5.66
N THR A 115 -7.32 -10.91 -6.90
CA THR A 115 -6.16 -10.39 -7.62
C THR A 115 -6.27 -8.89 -7.71
N PHE A 116 -5.26 -8.19 -7.24
CA PHE A 116 -5.18 -6.75 -7.30
C PHE A 116 -4.03 -6.29 -8.17
N ALA A 117 -4.23 -5.16 -8.85
CA ALA A 117 -3.19 -4.47 -9.59
C ALA A 117 -2.97 -3.08 -9.00
N TRP A 118 -1.77 -2.84 -8.50
CA TRP A 118 -1.30 -1.53 -8.07
C TRP A 118 -0.67 -0.81 -9.25
N LYS A 119 -1.27 0.31 -9.65
CA LYS A 119 -0.90 1.07 -10.86
C LYS A 119 -0.58 2.50 -10.51
N LYS A 120 0.53 3.04 -11.04
CA LYS A 120 0.74 4.49 -11.09
C LYS A 120 -0.29 5.11 -12.03
N THR A 121 -0.86 6.24 -11.65
CA THR A 121 -1.85 6.98 -12.43
C THR A 121 -1.53 8.47 -12.42
N SER A 122 -1.73 9.15 -13.54
CA SER A 122 -1.59 10.61 -13.64
C SER A 122 -2.94 11.34 -13.54
N ASN A 123 -4.05 10.61 -13.57
CA ASN A 123 -5.36 11.17 -13.95
C ASN A 123 -6.50 10.92 -12.95
N TYR A 124 -6.25 10.29 -11.79
CA TYR A 124 -7.37 9.81 -10.96
C TYR A 124 -7.13 10.02 -9.46
N ARG A 125 -7.78 11.06 -8.92
CA ARG A 125 -8.20 11.17 -7.50
C ARG A 125 -9.62 10.64 -7.39
N ALA A 126 -10.01 10.13 -6.21
CA ALA A 126 -11.36 9.58 -5.96
C ALA A 126 -12.50 10.56 -6.32
N ASP A 127 -12.23 11.87 -6.26
CA ASP A 127 -13.22 12.94 -6.53
C ASP A 127 -13.04 13.67 -7.87
N GLY A 128 -12.32 13.10 -8.84
CA GLY A 128 -12.13 13.74 -10.16
C GLY A 128 -11.20 14.97 -10.15
N ALA A 129 -10.60 15.32 -9.01
CA ALA A 129 -9.59 16.36 -8.92
C ALA A 129 -8.30 15.92 -9.63
N ARG A 130 -7.69 16.82 -10.42
CA ARG A 130 -6.35 16.61 -10.98
C ARG A 130 -5.31 16.81 -9.88
N GLY A 131 -4.43 15.83 -9.69
CA GLY A 131 -3.23 16.02 -8.87
C GLY A 131 -2.37 17.15 -9.45
N GLY A 132 -1.61 17.84 -8.59
CA GLY A 132 -0.64 18.83 -9.05
C GLY A 132 0.38 18.21 -10.01
N ILE A 133 0.97 19.03 -10.90
CA ILE A 133 1.90 18.61 -11.97
C ILE A 133 3.10 17.77 -11.46
N PHE A 134 3.41 17.84 -10.15
CA PHE A 134 4.50 17.10 -9.50
C PHE A 134 4.04 15.98 -8.54
N SER A 135 2.73 15.74 -8.42
CA SER A 135 2.20 14.67 -7.56
C SER A 135 2.26 13.31 -8.28
N THR A 136 2.69 12.27 -7.57
CA THR A 136 2.61 10.90 -8.07
C THR A 136 1.43 10.21 -7.40
N SER A 137 0.41 9.91 -8.19
CA SER A 137 -0.77 9.20 -7.72
C SER A 137 -0.70 7.72 -8.08
N TYR A 138 -1.34 6.90 -7.24
CA TYR A 138 -1.46 5.47 -7.43
C TYR A 138 -2.90 5.01 -7.20
N LYS A 139 -3.26 3.90 -7.83
CA LYS A 139 -4.57 3.26 -7.62
C LYS A 139 -4.43 1.75 -7.49
N LEU A 140 -5.32 1.16 -6.71
CA LEU A 140 -5.45 -0.28 -6.55
C LEU A 140 -6.73 -0.70 -7.24
N VAL A 141 -6.57 -1.66 -8.14
CA VAL A 141 -7.65 -2.17 -8.96
C VAL A 141 -7.89 -3.61 -8.57
N ASP A 142 -9.11 -3.94 -8.15
CA ASP A 142 -9.55 -5.34 -8.04
C ASP A 142 -9.72 -5.85 -9.47
N MET A 143 -8.94 -6.88 -9.82
CA MET A 143 -8.94 -7.54 -11.12
C MET A 143 -9.70 -8.88 -11.08
N THR A 144 -10.31 -9.21 -9.94
CA THR A 144 -11.04 -10.46 -9.75
C THR A 144 -12.24 -10.52 -10.71
N GLY A 145 -12.38 -11.63 -11.43
CA GLY A 145 -13.46 -11.80 -12.41
C GLY A 145 -13.32 -10.94 -13.68
N GLY A 146 -12.14 -10.36 -13.95
CA GLY A 146 -11.86 -9.62 -15.18
C GLY A 146 -12.36 -8.17 -15.20
N GLY A 147 -13.16 -7.74 -14.21
CA GLY A 147 -13.64 -6.37 -14.07
C GLY A 147 -12.66 -5.52 -13.26
N GLY A 148 -11.95 -4.60 -13.92
CA GLY A 148 -10.94 -3.73 -13.31
C GLY A 148 -11.51 -2.57 -12.48
N ASN A 149 -12.10 -2.89 -11.33
CA ASN A 149 -12.72 -1.90 -10.44
C ASN A 149 -11.67 -1.22 -9.55
N VAL A 150 -11.65 0.11 -9.52
CA VAL A 150 -10.79 0.85 -8.57
C VAL A 150 -11.38 0.72 -7.17
N VAL A 151 -10.58 0.24 -6.22
CA VAL A 151 -11.00 0.04 -4.82
C VAL A 151 -10.33 1.00 -3.85
N ALA A 152 -9.16 1.54 -4.22
CA ALA A 152 -8.46 2.53 -3.43
C ALA A 152 -7.52 3.39 -4.30
N THR A 153 -7.23 4.58 -3.82
CA THR A 153 -6.30 5.54 -4.43
C THR A 153 -5.39 6.16 -3.39
N TRP A 154 -4.18 6.53 -3.81
CA TRP A 154 -3.21 7.22 -2.97
C TRP A 154 -2.57 8.37 -3.72
N ASP A 155 -2.39 9.48 -3.02
CA ASP A 155 -1.57 10.58 -3.49
C ASP A 155 -0.34 10.73 -2.62
N GLN A 156 0.83 10.79 -3.26
CA GLN A 156 2.03 11.22 -2.57
C GLN A 156 2.06 12.74 -2.50
N ILE A 157 2.01 13.26 -1.28
CA ILE A 157 2.14 14.68 -0.96
C ILE A 157 3.59 14.95 -0.56
N SER A 158 4.28 15.74 -1.39
CA SER A 158 5.61 16.27 -1.07
C SER A 158 5.42 17.57 -0.29
N GLY A 159 5.96 17.63 0.92
CA GLY A 159 6.11 18.87 1.71
C GLY A 159 7.43 19.56 1.44
#